data_AF-A0A5C7ER49-F1
#
_entry.id   AF-A0A5C7ER49-F1
#
_cell.length_a   1.000
_cell.length_b   1.000
_cell.length_c   1.000
_cell.angle_alpha   90.00
_cell.angle_beta   90.00
_cell.angle_gamma   90.00
#
_symmetry.space_group_name_H-M   'P 1'
#
loop_
_entity.id
_entity.type
_entity.pdbx_description
1 polymer ?
#
loop_
_entity_poly.entity_id
_entity_poly.type
_entity_poly.pdbx_seq_one_letter_code
_entity_poly.pdbx_strand_id
1 'polypeptide(L)'
;MERNRIGHQQSLGGRRALFAAYAICAAAVAGALIWGASLERDATDGAALRQAVHSAEAGLRGDSEAMASSAEAFLDDLDAALERDAKADEAVVTWRSEGDVMEAGARVLGNYVEGGVGASLVTSGYLDMSGNVWGAVVWDGEHWADVVLVTQTPGEREVAVRVARMMAPDGSGR
;
A
#
# COMPACT_ATOMS: atom_id res chain seq x y z
N MET A 1 -10.43 50.37 71.57
CA MET A 1 -11.62 49.52 71.71
C MET A 1 -12.16 49.23 70.32
N GLU A 2 -12.28 47.95 70.02
CA GLU A 2 -12.98 47.33 68.88
C GLU A 2 -13.98 48.20 68.12
N ARG A 3 -13.94 48.08 66.78
CA ARG A 3 -15.01 47.42 66.00
C ARG A 3 -14.64 47.43 64.52
N ASN A 4 -13.96 46.38 64.07
CA ASN A 4 -13.85 46.11 62.63
C ASN A 4 -15.12 45.36 62.20
N ARG A 5 -15.99 46.05 61.46
CA ARG A 5 -17.30 45.60 61.03
C ARG A 5 -17.19 45.12 59.58
N ILE A 6 -17.68 43.92 59.34
CA ILE A 6 -17.70 43.16 58.08
C ILE A 6 -18.10 44.04 56.88
N GLY A 7 -17.23 44.07 55.87
CA GLY A 7 -17.51 44.55 54.52
C GLY A 7 -17.31 43.42 53.53
N HIS A 8 -18.42 42.79 53.15
CA HIS A 8 -18.50 41.84 52.04
C HIS A 8 -18.22 42.60 50.74
N GLN A 9 -17.17 42.26 49.98
CA GLN A 9 -17.10 42.58 48.56
C GLN A 9 -16.85 41.31 47.76
N GLN A 10 -17.87 40.90 47.01
CA GLN A 10 -17.76 39.86 46.00
C GLN A 10 -17.22 40.42 44.67
N SER A 11 -16.25 39.67 44.14
CA SER A 11 -15.93 39.37 42.74
C SER A 11 -16.18 40.41 41.63
N LEU A 12 -15.09 40.89 41.06
CA LEU A 12 -15.00 41.36 39.67
C LEU A 12 -13.82 40.65 38.96
N GLY A 13 -13.91 39.32 38.79
CA GLY A 13 -12.86 38.52 38.14
C GLY A 13 -13.32 37.61 36.98
N GLY A 14 -14.62 37.57 36.66
CA GLY A 14 -15.21 36.49 35.87
C GLY A 14 -14.92 36.48 34.36
N ARG A 15 -14.60 37.62 33.74
CA ARG A 15 -14.56 37.68 32.26
C ARG A 15 -13.22 37.23 31.66
N ARG A 16 -12.09 37.58 32.26
CA ARG A 16 -10.75 37.24 31.72
C ARG A 16 -10.38 35.76 31.91
N ALA A 17 -10.84 35.14 33.00
CA ALA A 17 -10.62 33.71 33.26
C ALA A 17 -11.41 32.81 32.30
N LEU A 18 -12.62 33.22 31.88
CA LEU A 18 -13.44 32.46 30.94
C LEU A 18 -12.85 32.45 29.52
N PHE A 19 -12.25 33.55 29.05
CA PHE A 19 -11.60 33.58 27.73
C PHE A 19 -10.32 32.73 27.68
N ALA A 20 -9.54 32.70 28.76
CA ALA A 20 -8.34 31.86 28.85
C ALA A 20 -8.70 30.36 28.89
N ALA A 21 -9.75 29.98 29.62
CA ALA A 21 -10.23 28.60 29.66
C ALA A 21 -10.77 28.12 28.30
N TYR A 22 -11.47 28.99 27.56
CA TYR A 22 -12.00 28.66 26.23
C TYR A 22 -10.89 28.40 25.20
N ALA A 23 -9.83 29.22 25.20
CA ALA A 23 -8.70 29.07 24.28
C ALA A 23 -7.94 27.74 24.49
N ILE A 24 -7.80 27.29 25.75
CA ILE A 24 -7.14 26.02 26.08
C ILE A 24 -8.00 24.84 25.61
N CYS A 25 -9.31 24.88 25.82
CA CYS A 25 -10.22 23.83 25.32
C CYS A 25 -10.20 23.76 23.78
N ALA A 26 -10.18 24.89 23.08
CA ALA A 26 -10.13 24.92 21.62
C ALA A 26 -8.82 24.32 21.06
N ALA A 27 -7.67 24.61 21.69
CA ALA A 27 -6.38 24.05 21.28
C ALA A 27 -6.28 22.54 21.56
N ALA A 28 -6.81 22.07 22.69
CA ALA A 28 -6.86 20.64 23.01
C ALA A 28 -7.76 19.86 22.04
N VAL A 29 -8.92 20.42 21.66
CA VAL A 29 -9.81 19.83 20.65
C VAL A 29 -9.13 19.82 19.28
N ALA A 30 -8.46 20.89 18.86
CA ALA A 30 -7.72 20.91 17.60
C ALA A 30 -6.57 19.88 17.59
N GLY A 31 -5.82 19.76 18.69
CA GLY A 31 -4.76 18.74 18.83
C GLY A 31 -5.31 17.31 18.83
N ALA A 32 -6.45 17.06 19.48
CA ALA A 32 -7.13 15.77 19.46
C ALA A 32 -7.71 15.43 18.09
N LEU A 33 -8.16 16.42 17.32
CA LEU A 33 -8.60 16.23 15.93
C LEU A 33 -7.41 15.96 15.00
N ILE A 34 -6.28 16.63 15.21
CA ILE A 34 -5.04 16.39 14.44
C ILE A 34 -4.46 15.00 14.77
N TRP A 35 -4.43 14.61 16.05
CA TRP A 35 -4.03 13.27 16.47
C TRP A 35 -5.03 12.21 15.98
N GLY A 36 -6.32 12.46 16.13
CA GLY A 36 -7.41 11.59 15.66
C GLY A 36 -7.33 11.35 14.16
N ALA A 37 -7.13 12.40 13.37
CA ALA A 37 -6.92 12.29 11.92
C ALA A 37 -5.65 11.51 11.55
N SER A 38 -4.61 11.56 12.38
CA SER A 38 -3.40 10.76 12.18
C SER A 38 -3.62 9.28 12.48
N LEU A 39 -4.37 8.95 13.54
CA LEU A 39 -4.75 7.57 13.86
C LEU A 39 -5.74 6.98 12.84
N GLU A 40 -6.67 7.79 12.35
CA GLU A 40 -7.60 7.40 11.28
C GLU A 40 -6.86 7.18 9.95
N ARG A 41 -5.85 8.02 9.64
CA ARG A 41 -4.95 7.79 8.50
C ARG A 41 -4.16 6.50 8.63
N ASP A 42 -3.47 6.26 9.74
CA ASP A 42 -2.73 5.01 9.96
C ASP A 42 -3.63 3.77 9.88
N ALA A 43 -4.86 3.86 10.38
CA ALA A 43 -5.84 2.78 10.30
C ALA A 43 -6.36 2.55 8.87
N THR A 44 -6.55 3.62 8.10
CA THR A 44 -7.01 3.60 6.71
C THR A 44 -5.92 3.12 5.77
N ASP A 45 -4.69 3.61 5.91
CA ASP A 45 -3.51 3.15 5.17
C ASP A 45 -3.23 1.67 5.48
N GLY A 46 -3.39 1.27 6.75
CA GLY A 46 -3.31 -0.14 7.14
C GLY A 46 -4.42 -1.00 6.53
N ALA A 47 -5.62 -0.46 6.31
CA ALA A 47 -6.71 -1.18 5.67
C ALA A 47 -6.50 -1.30 4.15
N ALA A 48 -6.06 -0.22 3.50
CA ALA A 48 -5.70 -0.21 2.08
C ALA A 48 -4.54 -1.17 1.80
N LEU A 49 -3.49 -1.17 2.63
CA LEU A 49 -2.40 -2.13 2.53
C LEU A 49 -2.88 -3.58 2.70
N ARG A 50 -3.76 -3.85 3.69
CA ARG A 50 -4.32 -5.19 3.88
C ARG A 50 -5.16 -5.63 2.68
N GLN A 51 -5.92 -4.71 2.08
CA GLN A 51 -6.69 -4.98 0.88
C GLN A 51 -5.78 -5.26 -0.31
N ALA A 52 -4.74 -4.44 -0.54
CA ALA A 52 -3.74 -4.66 -1.58
C ALA A 52 -3.03 -6.02 -1.41
N VAL A 53 -2.65 -6.38 -0.17
CA VAL A 53 -2.08 -7.70 0.13
C VAL A 53 -3.07 -8.83 -0.14
N HIS A 54 -4.34 -8.68 0.24
CA HIS A 54 -5.36 -9.70 -0.02
C HIS A 54 -5.66 -9.87 -1.51
N SER A 55 -5.67 -8.75 -2.24
CA SER A 55 -5.77 -8.68 -3.70
C SER A 55 -4.60 -9.40 -4.35
N ALA A 56 -3.36 -9.04 -3.99
CA ALA A 56 -2.17 -9.74 -4.45
C ALA A 56 -2.24 -11.23 -4.12
N GLU A 57 -2.66 -11.63 -2.92
CA GLU A 57 -2.85 -13.05 -2.57
C GLU A 57 -3.86 -13.75 -3.48
N ALA A 58 -5.01 -13.13 -3.78
CA ALA A 58 -6.03 -13.68 -4.69
C ALA A 58 -5.51 -13.73 -6.13
N GLY A 59 -4.80 -12.69 -6.55
CA GLY A 59 -3.96 -12.61 -7.73
C GLY A 59 -3.11 -13.86 -7.83
N LEU A 60 -2.23 -14.09 -6.86
CA LEU A 60 -1.27 -15.20 -6.83
C LEU A 60 -1.90 -16.60 -6.73
N ARG A 61 -3.05 -16.74 -6.06
CA ARG A 61 -3.77 -18.03 -5.94
C ARG A 61 -4.46 -18.49 -7.23
N GLY A 62 -4.57 -17.62 -8.23
CA GLY A 62 -5.33 -17.91 -9.45
C GLY A 62 -6.82 -17.56 -9.34
N ASP A 63 -7.24 -16.93 -8.24
CA ASP A 63 -8.64 -16.55 -7.99
C ASP A 63 -9.02 -15.24 -8.73
N SER A 64 -8.02 -14.48 -9.19
CA SER A 64 -8.18 -13.24 -9.96
C SER A 64 -8.19 -13.47 -11.48
N GLU A 65 -8.97 -12.62 -12.16
CA GLU A 65 -9.01 -12.18 -13.58
C GLU A 65 -7.67 -12.05 -14.33
N ALA A 66 -6.71 -12.98 -14.24
CA ALA A 66 -5.40 -12.75 -14.84
C ALA A 66 -5.44 -12.77 -16.37
N MET A 67 -4.94 -11.70 -16.96
CA MET A 67 -4.79 -11.56 -18.40
C MET A 67 -3.59 -12.38 -18.89
N ALA A 68 -3.76 -13.14 -19.97
CA ALA A 68 -2.65 -13.85 -20.60
C ALA A 68 -1.65 -12.85 -21.20
N SER A 69 -0.35 -13.08 -21.00
CA SER A 69 0.73 -12.19 -21.46
C SER A 69 1.98 -12.99 -21.88
N SER A 70 3.15 -12.34 -21.91
CA SER A 70 4.47 -12.91 -22.21
C SER A 70 5.56 -12.14 -21.48
N ALA A 71 6.77 -12.70 -21.40
CA ALA A 71 7.90 -12.03 -20.74
C ALA A 71 8.25 -10.69 -21.38
N GLU A 72 8.00 -10.53 -22.68
CA GLU A 72 8.35 -9.33 -23.45
C GLU A 72 7.26 -8.25 -23.41
N ALA A 73 6.00 -8.61 -23.08
CA ALA A 73 4.85 -7.71 -23.17
C ALA A 73 4.19 -7.39 -21.82
N PHE A 74 4.53 -8.09 -20.74
CA PHE A 74 3.78 -8.01 -19.49
C PHE A 74 3.72 -6.60 -18.87
N LEU A 75 4.74 -5.77 -19.05
CA LEU A 75 4.74 -4.39 -18.55
C LEU A 75 3.68 -3.54 -19.28
N ASP A 76 3.69 -3.58 -20.61
CA ASP A 76 2.69 -2.88 -21.43
C ASP A 76 1.28 -3.42 -21.19
N ASP A 77 1.16 -4.74 -21.00
CA ASP A 77 -0.10 -5.41 -20.72
C ASP A 77 -0.68 -5.03 -19.34
N LEU A 78 0.16 -4.85 -18.32
CA LEU A 78 -0.25 -4.35 -17.00
C LEU A 78 -0.78 -2.92 -17.11
N ASP A 79 -0.07 -2.05 -17.82
CA ASP A 79 -0.51 -0.66 -18.03
C ASP A 79 -1.83 -0.62 -18.81
N ALA A 80 -1.93 -1.39 -19.90
CA ALA A 80 -3.16 -1.48 -20.69
C ALA A 80 -4.34 -2.04 -19.89
N ALA A 81 -4.10 -2.95 -18.94
CA ALA A 81 -5.15 -3.48 -18.06
C ALA A 81 -5.69 -2.42 -17.10
N LEU A 82 -4.80 -1.62 -16.49
CA LEU A 82 -5.20 -0.51 -15.61
C LEU A 82 -5.89 0.63 -16.39
N GLU A 83 -5.47 0.91 -17.62
CA GLU A 83 -6.10 1.93 -18.47
C GLU A 83 -7.53 1.55 -18.90
N ARG A 84 -7.83 0.25 -19.03
CA ARG A 84 -9.16 -0.24 -19.43
C ARG A 84 -10.22 -0.03 -18.36
N ASP A 85 -9.82 -0.05 -17.09
CA ASP A 85 -10.70 0.21 -15.95
C ASP A 85 -10.07 1.26 -15.03
N ALA A 86 -10.52 2.50 -15.18
CA ALA A 86 -10.05 3.62 -14.37
C ALA A 86 -10.33 3.49 -12.86
N LYS A 87 -11.07 2.45 -12.42
CA LYS A 87 -11.29 2.10 -11.01
C LYS A 87 -10.49 0.86 -10.58
N ALA A 88 -9.70 0.26 -11.47
CA ALA A 88 -8.88 -0.87 -11.11
C ALA A 88 -7.67 -0.38 -10.31
N ASP A 89 -7.62 -0.80 -9.05
CA ASP A 89 -6.46 -0.60 -8.19
C ASP A 89 -5.43 -1.74 -8.36
N GLU A 90 -5.75 -2.73 -9.19
CA GLU A 90 -4.93 -3.92 -9.43
C GLU A 90 -5.05 -4.38 -10.90
N ALA A 91 -3.91 -4.80 -11.47
CA ALA A 91 -3.87 -5.57 -12.72
C ALA A 91 -3.03 -6.83 -12.53
N VAL A 92 -3.47 -7.95 -13.10
CA VAL A 92 -2.77 -9.23 -12.99
C VAL A 92 -2.56 -9.82 -14.37
N VAL A 93 -1.32 -10.20 -14.68
CA VAL A 93 -0.93 -10.88 -15.91
C VAL A 93 -0.27 -12.22 -15.61
N THR A 94 -0.40 -13.18 -16.52
CA THR A 94 0.17 -14.52 -16.35
C THR A 94 0.60 -15.13 -17.68
N TRP A 95 1.67 -15.93 -17.64
CA TRP A 95 2.14 -16.69 -18.79
C TRP A 95 2.92 -17.92 -18.34
N ARG A 96 3.25 -18.80 -19.29
CA ARG A 96 4.20 -19.90 -19.07
C ARG A 96 5.52 -19.60 -19.75
N SER A 97 6.60 -19.98 -19.09
CA SER A 97 7.96 -19.84 -19.58
C SER A 97 8.67 -21.18 -19.53
N GLU A 98 9.53 -21.44 -20.51
CA GLU A 98 10.50 -22.52 -20.41
C GLU A 98 11.60 -22.15 -19.41
N GLY A 99 12.23 -23.18 -18.84
CA GLY A 99 13.36 -23.06 -17.92
C GLY A 99 13.00 -23.37 -16.47
N ASP A 100 13.86 -22.97 -15.55
CA ASP A 100 13.61 -23.06 -14.11
C ASP A 100 13.12 -21.73 -13.52
N VAL A 101 12.72 -21.76 -12.25
CA VAL A 101 12.15 -20.59 -11.57
C VAL A 101 13.10 -19.40 -11.49
N MET A 102 14.41 -19.63 -11.44
CA MET A 102 15.41 -18.56 -11.37
C MET A 102 15.67 -17.96 -12.75
N GLU A 103 15.71 -18.79 -13.79
CA GLU A 103 15.85 -18.31 -15.16
C GLU A 103 14.66 -17.43 -15.56
N ALA A 104 13.44 -17.86 -15.24
CA ALA A 104 12.24 -17.06 -15.48
C ALA A 104 12.20 -15.79 -14.61
N GLY A 105 12.54 -15.88 -13.31
CA GLY A 105 12.61 -14.72 -12.43
C GLY A 105 13.63 -13.68 -12.91
N ALA A 106 14.80 -14.13 -13.37
CA ALA A 106 15.82 -13.26 -13.95
C ALA A 106 15.35 -12.57 -15.23
N ARG A 107 14.62 -13.28 -16.11
CA ARG A 107 14.00 -12.68 -17.31
C ARG A 107 12.99 -11.61 -16.93
N VAL A 108 12.11 -11.85 -15.95
CA VAL A 108 11.14 -10.85 -15.49
C VAL A 108 11.86 -9.60 -14.98
N LEU A 109 12.84 -9.76 -14.09
CA LEU A 109 13.59 -8.61 -13.55
C LEU A 109 14.42 -7.88 -14.62
N GLY A 110 14.95 -8.62 -15.60
CA GLY A 110 15.66 -8.06 -16.75
C GLY A 110 14.80 -7.08 -17.55
N ASN A 111 13.53 -7.39 -17.76
CA ASN A 111 12.60 -6.51 -18.49
C ASN A 111 12.36 -5.17 -17.79
N TYR A 112 12.35 -5.11 -16.45
CA TYR A 112 12.27 -3.82 -15.74
C TYR A 112 13.51 -2.95 -16.01
N VAL A 113 14.69 -3.57 -16.09
CA VAL A 113 15.95 -2.87 -16.39
C VAL A 113 15.99 -2.43 -17.86
N GLU A 114 15.66 -3.33 -18.78
CA GLU A 114 15.71 -3.09 -20.23
C GLU A 114 14.62 -2.10 -20.69
N GLY A 115 13.43 -2.16 -20.11
CA GLY A 115 12.33 -1.24 -20.37
C GLY A 115 12.57 0.17 -19.83
N GLY A 116 13.64 0.39 -19.06
CA GLY A 116 13.95 1.71 -18.49
C GLY A 116 12.90 2.19 -17.47
N VAL A 117 12.13 1.26 -16.90
CA VAL A 117 11.15 1.56 -15.87
C VAL A 117 11.91 2.02 -14.64
N GLY A 118 11.59 3.21 -14.12
CA GLY A 118 12.25 3.81 -12.95
C GLY A 118 11.98 3.10 -11.63
N ALA A 119 11.88 1.78 -11.62
CA ALA A 119 11.52 0.95 -10.49
C ALA A 119 12.73 0.25 -9.87
N SER A 120 12.62 -0.05 -8.58
CA SER A 120 13.65 -0.71 -7.78
C SER A 120 13.16 -2.07 -7.29
N LEU A 121 14.05 -3.06 -7.34
CA LEU A 121 13.82 -4.34 -6.67
C LEU A 121 13.90 -4.13 -5.16
N VAL A 122 12.79 -4.37 -4.46
CA VAL A 122 12.68 -4.26 -3.00
C VAL A 122 13.18 -5.53 -2.33
N THR A 123 12.69 -6.68 -2.80
CA THR A 123 13.09 -8.00 -2.28
C THR A 123 12.88 -9.08 -3.33
N SER A 124 13.64 -10.17 -3.23
CA SER A 124 13.40 -11.39 -3.99
C SER A 124 13.91 -12.62 -3.25
N GLY A 125 13.33 -13.78 -3.55
CA GLY A 125 13.81 -15.04 -3.00
C GLY A 125 12.85 -16.20 -3.18
N TYR A 126 13.32 -17.38 -2.78
CA TYR A 126 12.47 -18.57 -2.70
C TYR A 126 11.44 -18.41 -1.58
N LEU A 127 10.20 -18.78 -1.89
CA LEU A 127 9.07 -18.75 -0.95
C LEU A 127 8.76 -20.14 -0.37
N ASP A 128 9.37 -21.19 -0.92
CA ASP A 128 9.28 -22.54 -0.41
C ASP A 128 10.66 -23.18 -0.20
N MET A 129 10.72 -24.20 0.65
CA MET A 129 11.98 -24.91 0.93
C MET A 129 12.38 -25.87 -0.19
N SER A 130 11.45 -26.24 -1.07
CA SER A 130 11.72 -27.15 -2.17
C SER A 130 12.35 -26.45 -3.37
N GLY A 131 12.36 -25.11 -3.38
CA GLY A 131 12.90 -24.31 -4.48
C GLY A 131 11.97 -24.25 -5.70
N ASN A 132 10.69 -24.59 -5.54
CA ASN A 132 9.70 -24.60 -6.61
C ASN A 132 8.95 -23.27 -6.73
N VAL A 133 9.09 -22.38 -5.74
CA VAL A 133 8.41 -21.09 -5.72
C VAL A 133 9.42 -19.99 -5.47
N TRP A 134 9.47 -19.02 -6.38
CA TRP A 134 10.27 -17.80 -6.24
C TRP A 134 9.36 -16.59 -6.37
N GLY A 135 9.65 -15.52 -5.63
CA GLY A 135 8.93 -14.27 -5.77
C GLY A 135 9.83 -13.05 -5.64
N ALA A 136 9.30 -11.92 -6.10
CA ALA A 136 9.93 -10.62 -5.96
C ALA A 136 8.89 -9.51 -5.79
N VAL A 137 9.34 -8.40 -5.20
CA VAL A 137 8.58 -7.15 -5.13
C VAL A 137 9.40 -6.06 -5.80
N VAL A 138 8.80 -5.41 -6.79
CA VAL A 138 9.38 -4.29 -7.54
C VAL A 138 8.52 -3.06 -7.26
N TRP A 139 9.13 -1.92 -6.96
CA TRP A 139 8.42 -0.70 -6.58
C TRP A 139 8.94 0.49 -7.39
N ASP A 140 8.05 1.30 -7.92
CA ASP A 140 8.40 2.49 -8.71
C ASP A 140 8.86 3.69 -7.85
N GLY A 141 8.73 3.57 -6.53
CA GLY A 141 9.10 4.61 -5.58
C GLY A 141 7.94 5.51 -5.15
N GLU A 142 6.77 5.42 -5.80
CA GLU A 142 5.65 6.31 -5.49
C GLU A 142 4.26 5.76 -5.82
N HIS A 143 4.01 5.29 -7.04
CA HIS A 143 2.67 5.08 -7.56
C HIS A 143 2.22 3.62 -7.63
N TRP A 144 3.13 2.66 -7.74
CA TRP A 144 2.76 1.25 -7.88
C TRP A 144 3.83 0.29 -7.41
N ALA A 145 3.39 -0.90 -7.00
CA ALA A 145 4.26 -2.03 -6.72
C ALA A 145 3.80 -3.27 -7.48
N ASP A 146 4.77 -3.95 -8.10
CA ASP A 146 4.55 -5.23 -8.76
C ASP A 146 5.01 -6.36 -7.84
N VAL A 147 4.14 -7.36 -7.65
CA VAL A 147 4.46 -8.63 -7.00
C VAL A 147 4.60 -9.68 -8.09
N VAL A 148 5.80 -10.24 -8.19
CA VAL A 148 6.14 -11.32 -9.11
C VAL A 148 6.09 -12.65 -8.37
N LEU A 149 5.45 -13.64 -8.96
CA LEU A 149 5.48 -15.02 -8.52
C LEU A 149 5.84 -15.93 -9.69
N VAL A 150 6.81 -16.80 -9.47
CA VAL A 150 7.20 -17.86 -10.39
C VAL A 150 7.04 -19.18 -9.67
N THR A 151 6.25 -20.08 -10.26
CA THR A 151 5.98 -21.41 -9.71
C THR A 151 6.35 -22.48 -10.71
N GLN A 152 6.98 -23.55 -10.21
CA GLN A 152 7.27 -24.75 -10.97
C GLN A 152 6.53 -25.93 -10.37
N THR A 153 5.66 -26.56 -11.16
CA THR A 153 5.05 -27.82 -10.76
C THR A 153 6.11 -28.93 -10.83
N PRO A 154 6.29 -29.74 -9.77
CA PRO A 154 7.24 -30.85 -9.81
C PRO A 154 6.98 -31.79 -11.00
N GLY A 155 7.98 -31.98 -11.85
CA GLY A 155 7.90 -32.83 -13.04
C GLY A 155 7.49 -32.10 -14.33
N GLU A 156 7.10 -30.84 -14.26
CA GLU A 156 6.89 -29.99 -15.44
C GLU A 156 8.20 -29.31 -15.87
N ARG A 157 8.32 -29.04 -17.18
CA ARG A 157 9.49 -28.34 -17.77
C ARG A 157 9.28 -26.83 -17.92
N GLU A 158 8.05 -26.40 -17.73
CA GLU A 158 7.66 -24.99 -17.79
C GLU A 158 7.40 -24.50 -16.37
N VAL A 159 7.55 -23.19 -16.20
CA VAL A 159 7.15 -22.48 -14.99
C VAL A 159 5.97 -21.57 -15.33
N ALA A 160 5.07 -21.41 -14.37
CA ALA A 160 4.02 -20.40 -14.45
C ALA A 160 4.52 -19.11 -13.81
N VAL A 161 4.45 -18.03 -14.56
CA VAL A 161 4.77 -16.68 -14.09
C VAL A 161 3.47 -15.90 -13.92
N ARG A 162 3.43 -15.12 -12.84
CA ARG A 162 2.33 -14.22 -12.53
C ARG A 162 2.89 -12.93 -11.98
N VAL A 163 2.37 -11.81 -12.48
CA VAL A 163 2.75 -10.47 -12.02
C VAL A 163 1.47 -9.72 -11.70
N ALA A 164 1.39 -9.20 -10.49
CA ALA A 164 0.29 -8.36 -10.04
C ALA A 164 0.81 -6.95 -9.78
N ARG A 165 0.31 -5.95 -10.52
CA ARG A 165 0.55 -4.53 -10.28
C ARG A 165 -0.53 -3.99 -9.37
N MET A 166 -0.12 -3.42 -8.24
CA MET A 166 -1.00 -2.72 -7.31
C MET A 166 -0.71 -1.24 -7.39
N MET A 167 -1.76 -0.43 -7.53
CA MET A 167 -1.66 1.01 -7.47
C MET A 167 -1.69 1.48 -6.01
N ALA A 168 -0.87 2.47 -5.68
CA ALA A 168 -1.03 3.20 -4.43
C ALA A 168 -2.40 3.88 -4.44
N PRO A 169 -3.15 3.87 -3.32
CA PRO A 169 -4.38 4.65 -3.22
C PRO A 169 -4.06 6.09 -3.58
N ASP A 170 -4.88 6.70 -4.43
CA ASP A 170 -4.81 8.14 -4.60
C ASP A 170 -5.09 8.73 -3.22
N GLY A 171 -4.11 9.46 -2.67
CA GLY A 171 -4.21 10.11 -1.35
C GLY A 171 -5.34 11.15 -1.24
N SER A 172 -6.27 11.14 -2.21
CA SER A 172 -7.48 11.94 -2.30
C SER A 172 -8.65 11.38 -1.48
N GLY A 173 -8.61 10.10 -1.06
CA GLY A 173 -9.63 9.51 -0.18
C GLY A 173 -11.05 9.89 -0.61
N ARG A 174 -11.50 9.35 -1.74
CA ARG A 174 -12.88 9.51 -2.19
C ARG A 174 -13.82 8.46 -1.65
#